data_AF-A0A435SAH4-F1
#
_entry.id   AF-A0A435SAH4-F1
#
_cell.length_a   1.000
_cell.length_b   1.000
_cell.length_c   1.000
_cell.angle_alpha   90.00
_cell.angle_beta   90.00
_cell.angle_gamma   90.00
#
_symmetry.space_group_name_H-M   'P 1'
#
loop_
_entity.id
_entity.type
_entity.pdbx_description
1 polymer ?
#
loop_
_entity_poly.entity_id
_entity_poly.type
_entity_poly.pdbx_seq_one_letter_code
_entity_poly.pdbx_strand_id
1 'polypeptide(L)' 'TALVVGGAISFARLRRLYFGAADDKGGAVVNGVRFFASPTCHHAPDIYPGMGETEAGLLLKEFFRERRG' A
#
# COMPACT_ATOMS: atom_id res chain seq x y z
N THR A 1 -5.94 8.63 -3.44
CA THR A 1 -6.55 7.37 -2.94
C THR A 1 -5.73 6.67 -1.86
N ALA A 2 -4.40 6.60 -1.94
CA ALA A 2 -3.59 5.90 -0.93
C ALA A 2 -3.65 6.47 0.51
N LEU A 3 -3.81 7.79 0.67
CA LEU A 3 -4.01 8.44 1.97
C LEU A 3 -5.33 8.03 2.66
N VAL A 4 -6.40 7.87 1.87
CA VAL A 4 -7.73 7.49 2.39
C VAL A 4 -7.67 6.08 2.99
N VAL A 5 -7.00 5.15 2.30
CA VAL A 5 -6.83 3.77 2.76
C VAL A 5 -5.94 3.71 4.01
N GLY A 6 -4.83 4.46 4.04
CA GLY A 6 -3.98 4.56 5.23
C GLY A 6 -4.71 5.08 6.46
N GLY A 7 -5.51 6.13 6.28
CA GLY A 7 -6.37 6.70 7.33
C GLY A 7 -7.41 5.69 7.84
N ALA A 8 -8.10 4.98 6.93
CA ALA A 8 -9.08 3.97 7.31
C ALA A 8 -8.45 2.81 8.12
N ILE A 9 -7.26 2.35 7.74
CA ILE A 9 -6.51 1.31 8.47
C ILE A 9 -6.17 1.77 9.89
N SER A 10 -5.73 3.02 10.04
CA SER A 10 -5.41 3.62 11.34
C SER A 10 -6.66 3.77 12.22
N PHE A 11 -7.77 4.27 11.66
CA PHE A 11 -9.05 4.40 12.37
C PHE A 11 -9.63 3.04 12.81
N ALA A 12 -9.50 2.02 11.96
CA ALA A 12 -9.94 0.66 12.28
C ALA A 12 -9.01 -0.06 13.27
N ARG A 13 -7.89 0.56 13.67
CA ARG A 13 -6.88 -0.01 14.58
C ARG A 13 -6.39 -1.39 14.18
N LEU A 14 -6.23 -1.62 12.87
CA LEU A 14 -5.71 -2.87 12.38
C LEU A 14 -4.30 -3.08 12.89
N ARG A 15 -4.02 -4.26 13.43
CA ARG A 15 -2.71 -4.54 14.04
C ARG A 15 -1.62 -4.78 13.01
N ARG A 16 -1.96 -5.40 11.87
CA ARG A 16 -1.00 -5.82 10.85
C ARG A 16 -1.54 -5.54 9.45
N LEU A 17 -0.67 -5.02 8.59
CA LEU A 17 -0.96 -4.75 7.19
C LEU A 17 -0.01 -5.57 6.32
N TYR A 18 -0.57 -6.51 5.56
CA TYR A 18 0.16 -7.31 4.59
C TYR A 18 -0.22 -6.87 3.19
N PHE A 19 0.75 -6.63 2.31
CA PHE A 19 0.47 -6.33 0.91
C PHE A 19 1.56 -6.88 -0.02
N GLY A 20 1.19 -7.13 -1.28
CA GLY A 20 2.05 -7.77 -2.27
C GLY A 20 2.97 -6.80 -3.00
N ALA A 21 2.50 -6.19 -4.09
CA ALA A 21 3.30 -5.23 -4.83
C ALA A 21 3.23 -3.83 -4.18
N ALA A 22 4.39 -3.23 -3.93
CA ALA A 22 4.47 -1.82 -3.56
C ALA A 22 4.11 -0.95 -4.77
N ASP A 23 3.40 0.15 -4.53
CA ASP A 23 3.16 1.18 -5.54
C ASP A 23 4.19 2.30 -5.34
N ASP A 24 5.22 2.31 -6.17
CA ASP A 24 6.28 3.33 -6.16
C ASP A 24 5.78 4.71 -6.63
N LYS A 25 4.67 4.76 -7.39
CA LYS A 25 4.16 6.00 -7.96
C LYS A 25 3.21 6.74 -7.03
N GLY A 26 2.41 6.00 -6.26
CA GLY A 26 1.31 6.58 -5.49
C GLY A 26 1.06 5.97 -4.11
N GLY A 27 1.85 4.98 -3.69
CA GLY A 27 1.72 4.37 -2.38
C GLY A 27 1.93 5.40 -1.26
N ALA A 28 1.15 5.29 -0.18
CA ALA A 28 1.28 6.14 1.01
C ALA A 28 1.75 5.34 2.24
N VAL A 29 1.96 4.02 2.11
CA VAL A 29 2.33 3.13 3.22
C VAL A 29 3.85 3.07 3.39
N VAL A 30 4.55 2.52 2.38
CA VAL A 30 6.03 2.43 2.35
C VAL A 30 6.68 3.47 1.44
N ASN A 31 5.93 3.96 0.45
CA ASN A 31 6.38 4.94 -0.54
C ASN A 31 5.69 6.31 -0.32
N GLY A 32 6.15 7.33 -1.04
CA GLY A 32 5.57 8.67 -1.00
C GLY A 32 5.58 9.30 0.40
N VAL A 33 4.41 9.72 0.86
CA VAL A 33 4.21 10.45 2.14
C VAL A 33 4.38 9.61 3.40
N ARG A 34 4.47 8.27 3.28
CA ARG A 34 4.66 7.33 4.41
C ARG A 34 3.75 7.67 5.60
N PHE A 35 2.44 7.63 5.36
CA PHE A 35 1.37 8.08 6.24
C PHE A 35 1.52 7.63 7.71
N PHE A 36 1.91 6.37 7.93
CA PHE A 36 2.06 5.82 9.29
C PHE A 36 3.30 6.33 10.05
N ALA A 37 4.23 7.00 9.38
CA ALA A 37 5.34 7.71 10.01
C ALA A 37 4.95 9.16 10.41
N SER A 38 3.74 9.62 10.06
CA SER A 38 3.26 10.94 10.44
C SER A 38 3.06 11.04 11.96
N PRO A 39 3.48 12.13 12.62
CA PRO A 39 3.22 12.36 14.04
C PRO A 39 1.73 12.52 14.37
N THR A 40 0.88 12.78 13.36
CA THR A 40 -0.58 12.85 13.51
C THR A 40 -1.28 11.49 13.39
N CYS A 41 -0.53 10.42 13.10
CA CYS A 41 -1.07 9.06 13.05
C CYS A 41 -1.05 8.43 14.45
N HIS A 42 -2.23 8.31 15.06
CA HIS A 42 -2.37 7.77 16.42
C HIS A 42 -2.27 6.25 16.52
N HIS A 43 -2.39 5.54 15.39
CA HIS A 43 -2.28 4.08 15.33
C HIS A 43 -1.57 3.65 14.05
N ALA A 44 -0.39 3.07 14.20
CA ALA A 44 0.39 2.52 13.10
C ALA A 44 0.39 0.97 13.18
N PRO A 45 -0.04 0.27 12.12
CA PRO A 45 0.06 -1.19 12.06
C PRO A 45 1.50 -1.65 11.85
N ASP A 46 1.78 -2.91 12.18
CA ASP A 46 2.98 -3.59 11.69
C ASP A 46 2.83 -3.82 10.16
N ILE A 47 3.80 -3.33 9.38
CA ILE A 47 3.74 -3.37 7.91
C ILE A 47 4.61 -4.52 7.39
N TYR A 48 4.01 -5.40 6.60
CA TYR A 48 4.66 -6.54 5.95
C TYR A 48 4.49 -6.43 4.42
N PRO A 49 5.44 -5.79 3.71
CA PRO A 49 5.43 -5.73 2.25
C PRO A 49 5.89 -7.05 1.63
N GLY A 50 5.71 -7.19 0.32
CA GLY A 50 6.36 -8.24 -0.47
C GLY A 50 5.60 -9.57 -0.59
N MET A 51 4.40 -9.68 -0.01
CA MET A 51 3.61 -10.93 -0.02
C MET A 51 3.07 -11.24 -1.42
N GLY A 52 3.74 -12.12 -2.16
CA GLY A 52 3.39 -12.43 -3.56
C GLY A 52 3.68 -11.26 -4.51
N GLU A 53 4.72 -10.48 -4.22
CA GLU A 53 5.08 -9.28 -5.00
C GLU A 53 5.29 -9.57 -6.48
N THR A 54 5.94 -10.69 -6.80
CA THR A 54 6.18 -11.11 -8.19
C THR A 54 4.87 -11.35 -8.93
N GLU A 55 3.94 -12.12 -8.35
CA GLU A 55 2.65 -12.41 -8.99
C GLU A 55 1.78 -11.16 -9.12
N ALA A 56 1.67 -10.37 -8.05
CA ALA A 56 0.90 -9.13 -8.04
C ALA A 56 1.45 -8.10 -9.04
N GLY A 57 2.78 -7.99 -9.13
CA GLY A 57 3.45 -7.10 -10.09
C GLY A 57 3.25 -7.54 -11.54
N LEU A 58 3.26 -8.85 -11.81
CA LEU A 58 2.96 -9.40 -13.13
C LEU A 58 1.51 -9.11 -13.54
N LEU A 59 0.55 -9.36 -12.64
CA LEU A 59 -0.87 -9.07 -12.89
C LEU A 59 -1.12 -7.60 -13.21
N LEU A 60 -0.51 -6.67 -12.45
CA LEU A 60 -0.64 -5.24 -12.71
C LEU A 60 -0.04 -4.84 -14.06
N LYS A 61 1.14 -5.37 -14.41
CA LYS A 61 1.80 -5.10 -15.69
C LYS A 61 0.96 -5.63 -16.86
N GLU A 62 0.44 -6.85 -16.75
CA GLU A 62 -0.39 -7.48 -17.76
C GLU A 62 -1.70 -6.70 -17.99
N PHE A 63 -2.41 -6.36 -16.91
CA PHE A 63 -3.64 -5.56 -16.98
C PHE A 63 -3.44 -4.21 -17.68
N PHE A 64 -2.38 -3.47 -17.32
CA PHE A 64 -2.12 -2.18 -17.96
C PHE A 64 -1.53 -2.30 -19.36
N ARG A 65 -0.89 -3.42 -19.71
CA ARG A 65 -0.45 -3.73 -21.07
C ARG A 65 -1.66 -3.97 -21.97
N GLU A 66 -2.60 -4.82 -21.54
CA GLU A 66 -3.83 -5.12 -22.28
C GLU A 66 -4.72 -3.88 -22.48
N ARG A 67 -4.80 -2.99 -21.49
CA ARG A 67 -5.63 -1.78 -21.57
C ARG A 67 -5.04 -0.67 -22.46
N ARG A 68 -3.76 -0.76 -22.83
CA ARG A 68 -3.05 0.24 -23.65
C ARG A 68 -2.78 -0.23 -25.08
N GLY A 69 -3.07 -1.50 -25.39
CA GLY A 69 -3.15 -2.03 -26.76
C GLY A 69 -4.57 -1.93 -27.28
#